data_AF-A0A542N0I9-F1
#
_entry.id   AF-A0A542N0I9-F1
#
_cell.length_a   1.000
_cell.length_b   1.000
_cell.length_c   1.000
_cell.angle_alpha   90.00
_cell.angle_beta   90.00
_cell.angle_gamma   90.00
#
_symmetry.space_group_name_H-M   'P 1'
#
loop_
_entity.id
_entity.type
_entity.pdbx_description
1 polymer ?
#
loop_
_entity_poly.entity_id
_entity_poly.type
_entity_poly.pdbx_seq_one_letter_code
_entity_poly.pdbx_strand_id
1 'polypeptide(L)'
;MQMFHTAPPTRLWTASPDHHWLVQTQDDRLLLNWRRLDGEGLYPGYDATIRPGLEALITQLERPGGDLIPLVAEYSYINRIDGTVPGLHETYSVFRKPTRPLPGSVVGERYEVVTNVPVDTGFAELTVSILPGGTGPASTTLTVSTKVFVGSTLPESRILEMVDNAHNVSKEAFFAIVSDDATSKWGASE
;
A
#
# COMPACT_ATOMS: atom_id res chain seq x y z
N MET A 1 -1.04 -18.61 32.58
CA MET A 1 -0.96 -18.10 31.20
C MET A 1 -2.03 -18.83 30.40
N GLN A 2 -3.16 -18.16 30.16
CA GLN A 2 -4.35 -18.78 29.56
C GLN A 2 -4.29 -18.49 28.06
N MET A 3 -4.09 -19.51 27.24
CA MET A 3 -4.19 -19.37 25.79
C MET A 3 -5.67 -19.32 25.42
N PHE A 4 -6.15 -18.18 24.93
CA PHE A 4 -7.48 -18.11 24.33
C PHE A 4 -7.41 -18.82 22.97
N HIS A 5 -8.07 -19.98 22.86
CA HIS A 5 -8.35 -20.62 21.57
C HIS A 5 -9.52 -19.89 20.91
N THR A 6 -9.27 -18.69 20.38
CA THR A 6 -10.19 -18.10 19.40
C THR A 6 -9.97 -18.80 18.07
N ALA A 7 -11.05 -19.05 17.32
CA ALA A 7 -10.92 -19.51 15.94
C ALA A 7 -10.01 -18.52 15.17
N PRO A 8 -9.16 -19.00 14.24
CA PRO A 8 -8.35 -18.11 13.43
C PRO A 8 -9.26 -17.12 12.69
N PRO A 9 -8.87 -15.84 12.59
CA PRO A 9 -9.68 -14.83 11.91
C PRO A 9 -9.91 -15.24 10.46
N THR A 10 -11.15 -15.16 10.00
CA THR A 10 -11.48 -15.49 8.61
C THR A 10 -10.91 -14.41 7.72
N ARG A 11 -10.18 -14.81 6.68
CA ARG A 11 -9.60 -13.89 5.71
C ARG A 11 -10.18 -14.18 4.34
N LEU A 12 -10.86 -13.20 3.77
CA LEU A 12 -11.35 -13.29 2.39
C LEU A 12 -10.39 -12.54 1.48
N TRP A 13 -10.13 -13.15 0.32
CA TRP A 13 -9.27 -12.59 -0.71
C TRP A 13 -10.08 -12.54 -1.99
N THR A 14 -10.05 -11.40 -2.65
CA THR A 14 -10.61 -11.24 -3.98
C THR A 14 -9.68 -10.39 -4.81
N ALA A 15 -9.50 -10.78 -6.07
CA ALA A 15 -8.65 -10.10 -7.01
C ALA A 15 -9.42 -9.86 -8.30
N SER A 16 -9.06 -8.82 -9.04
CA SER A 16 -9.58 -8.67 -10.39
C SER A 16 -9.18 -9.84 -11.28
N PRO A 17 -9.96 -10.11 -12.35
CA PRO A 17 -9.59 -11.10 -13.37
C PRO A 17 -8.21 -10.86 -13.99
N ASP A 18 -7.76 -9.61 -14.05
CA ASP A 18 -6.48 -9.18 -14.59
C ASP A 18 -5.36 -9.07 -13.53
N HIS A 19 -5.67 -9.37 -12.26
CA HIS A 19 -4.77 -9.32 -11.11
C HIS A 19 -4.13 -7.95 -10.80
N HIS A 20 -4.63 -6.86 -11.39
CA HIS A 20 -4.17 -5.51 -11.09
C HIS A 20 -4.57 -5.03 -9.69
N TRP A 21 -5.58 -5.65 -9.08
CA TRP A 21 -5.93 -5.35 -7.70
C TRP A 21 -6.26 -6.58 -6.88
N LEU A 22 -6.05 -6.43 -5.58
CA LEU A 22 -6.31 -7.43 -4.56
C LEU A 22 -6.96 -6.72 -3.36
N VAL A 23 -8.20 -7.10 -3.05
CA VAL A 23 -8.85 -6.76 -1.80
C VAL A 23 -8.74 -7.93 -0.85
N GLN A 24 -8.30 -7.64 0.37
CA GLN A 24 -8.29 -8.59 1.47
C GLN A 24 -9.12 -8.03 2.62
N THR A 25 -10.10 -8.79 3.07
CA THR A 25 -10.87 -8.46 4.27
C THR A 25 -10.53 -9.42 5.41
N GLN A 26 -10.49 -8.88 6.62
CA GLN A 26 -10.48 -9.59 7.90
C GLN A 26 -11.48 -8.91 8.83
N ASP A 27 -11.78 -9.51 9.97
CA ASP A 27 -12.78 -9.01 10.94
C ASP A 27 -12.61 -7.51 11.26
N ASP A 28 -11.38 -7.02 11.34
CA ASP A 28 -11.02 -5.65 11.72
C ASP A 28 -10.25 -4.87 10.64
N ARG A 29 -10.02 -5.45 9.45
CA ARG A 29 -9.12 -4.87 8.44
C ARG A 29 -9.66 -4.97 7.02
N LEU A 30 -9.52 -3.89 6.28
CA LEU A 30 -9.70 -3.83 4.84
C LEU A 30 -8.37 -3.42 4.19
N LEU A 31 -7.79 -4.30 3.38
CA LEU A 31 -6.56 -4.02 2.65
C LEU A 31 -6.87 -4.00 1.17
N LEU A 32 -6.46 -2.93 0.50
CA LEU A 32 -6.54 -2.79 -0.95
C LEU A 32 -5.13 -2.62 -1.50
N ASN A 33 -4.66 -3.65 -2.18
CA ASN A 33 -3.38 -3.66 -2.85
C ASN A 33 -3.56 -3.45 -4.34
N TRP A 34 -2.90 -2.43 -4.88
CA TRP A 34 -2.86 -2.21 -6.31
C TRP A 34 -1.50 -2.57 -6.88
N ARG A 35 -1.49 -3.20 -8.06
CA ARG A 35 -0.28 -3.70 -8.71
C ARG A 35 -0.27 -3.35 -10.20
N ARG A 36 0.87 -2.87 -10.67
CA ARG A 36 1.18 -2.80 -12.09
C ARG A 36 1.97 -4.05 -12.48
N LEU A 37 1.42 -4.91 -13.33
CA LEU A 37 2.01 -6.21 -13.67
C LEU A 37 2.74 -6.22 -15.02
N ASP A 38 2.29 -5.44 -15.99
CA ASP A 38 2.69 -5.51 -17.39
C ASP A 38 3.65 -4.40 -17.84
N GLY A 39 3.94 -3.41 -16.98
CA GLY A 39 4.90 -2.34 -17.26
C GLY A 39 4.49 -1.33 -18.34
N GLU A 40 3.53 -1.66 -19.19
CA GLU A 40 2.99 -0.81 -20.25
C GLU A 40 1.56 -0.31 -19.96
N GLY A 41 0.79 -1.00 -19.11
CA GLY A 41 -0.53 -0.54 -18.69
C GLY A 41 -0.47 0.71 -17.82
N LEU A 42 -1.37 1.67 -18.06
CA LEU A 42 -1.65 2.77 -17.13
C LEU A 42 -2.35 2.22 -15.88
N TYR A 43 -2.22 2.88 -14.73
CA TYR A 43 -3.05 2.51 -13.58
C TYR A 43 -4.52 2.77 -13.93
N PRO A 44 -5.41 1.80 -13.71
CA PRO A 44 -6.83 2.06 -13.72
C PRO A 44 -7.15 3.13 -12.68
N GLY A 45 -7.90 4.15 -13.09
CA GLY A 45 -8.21 5.29 -12.24
C GLY A 45 -8.87 4.88 -10.93
N TYR A 46 -8.44 5.44 -9.79
CA TYR A 46 -9.07 5.16 -8.50
C TYR A 46 -10.57 5.38 -8.57
N ASP A 47 -10.97 6.57 -9.01
CA ASP A 47 -12.38 6.94 -9.12
C ASP A 47 -13.11 6.17 -10.22
N ALA A 48 -12.44 5.88 -11.33
CA ALA A 48 -13.06 5.26 -12.49
C ALA A 48 -13.26 3.75 -12.37
N THR A 49 -12.41 3.05 -11.61
CA THR A 49 -12.36 1.57 -11.60
C THR A 49 -12.31 1.00 -10.20
N ILE A 50 -11.41 1.51 -9.36
CA ILE A 50 -11.10 0.92 -8.06
C ILE A 50 -12.26 1.13 -7.09
N ARG A 51 -12.65 2.38 -6.94
CA ARG A 51 -13.60 2.86 -5.95
C ARG A 51 -15.01 2.30 -6.18
N PRO A 52 -15.54 2.24 -7.43
CA PRO A 52 -16.82 1.57 -7.70
C PRO A 52 -16.75 0.05 -7.49
N GLY A 53 -15.64 -0.59 -7.88
CA GLY A 53 -15.46 -2.04 -7.70
C GLY A 53 -15.43 -2.44 -6.22
N LEU A 54 -14.75 -1.64 -5.39
CA LEU A 54 -14.72 -1.83 -3.94
C LEU A 54 -16.11 -1.65 -3.31
N GLU A 55 -16.86 -0.62 -3.71
CA GLU A 55 -18.21 -0.37 -3.22
C GLU A 55 -19.16 -1.53 -3.58
N ALA A 56 -19.09 -2.02 -4.81
CA ALA A 56 -19.85 -3.20 -5.24
C ALA A 56 -19.46 -4.44 -4.43
N LEU A 57 -18.16 -4.65 -4.18
CA LEU A 57 -17.67 -5.75 -3.36
C LEU A 57 -18.20 -5.69 -1.93
N ILE A 58 -18.08 -4.53 -1.26
CA ILE A 58 -18.57 -4.35 0.12
C ILE A 58 -20.05 -4.69 0.20
N THR A 59 -20.84 -4.20 -0.76
CA THR A 59 -22.29 -4.44 -0.84
C THR A 59 -22.63 -5.92 -1.07
N GLN A 60 -21.80 -6.67 -1.80
CA GLN A 60 -22.03 -8.08 -2.14
C GLN A 60 -21.50 -9.07 -1.10
N LEU A 61 -20.66 -8.62 -0.16
CA LEU A 61 -20.10 -9.50 0.88
C LEU A 61 -21.19 -9.96 1.85
N GLU A 62 -21.75 -11.14 1.61
CA GLU A 62 -22.56 -11.86 2.60
C GLU A 62 -21.68 -12.23 3.81
N ARG A 63 -22.04 -11.71 4.97
CA ARG A 63 -21.23 -11.82 6.19
C ARG A 63 -21.98 -12.59 7.27
N PRO A 64 -21.58 -13.84 7.60
CA PRO A 64 -22.16 -14.63 8.68
C PRO A 64 -22.02 -14.06 10.10
N GLY A 65 -21.64 -12.79 10.26
CA GLY A 65 -21.34 -12.14 11.55
C GLY A 65 -21.83 -10.69 11.67
N GLY A 66 -22.60 -10.18 10.72
CA GLY A 66 -23.12 -8.80 10.72
C GLY A 66 -22.28 -7.83 9.88
N ASP A 67 -22.43 -6.53 10.18
CA ASP A 67 -21.79 -5.44 9.45
C ASP A 67 -20.26 -5.48 9.57
N LEU A 68 -19.56 -4.95 8.56
CA LEU A 68 -18.10 -4.87 8.52
C LEU A 68 -17.71 -3.65 9.34
N ILE A 69 -16.83 -3.85 10.31
CA ILE A 69 -16.42 -2.77 11.21
C ILE A 69 -14.89 -2.68 11.14
N PRO A 70 -14.35 -2.16 10.02
CA PRO A 70 -12.91 -2.09 9.86
C PRO A 70 -12.37 -1.05 10.83
N LEU A 71 -11.34 -1.43 11.57
CA LEU A 71 -10.57 -0.51 12.41
C LEU A 71 -9.42 0.11 11.61
N VAL A 72 -9.03 -0.54 10.52
CA VAL A 72 -7.96 -0.11 9.63
C VAL A 72 -8.36 -0.30 8.17
N ALA A 73 -8.10 0.73 7.36
CA ALA A 73 -8.09 0.66 5.91
C ALA A 73 -6.69 0.92 5.38
N GLU A 74 -6.15 0.03 4.55
CA GLU A 74 -4.84 0.19 3.94
C GLU A 74 -4.97 0.32 2.42
N TYR A 75 -4.34 1.35 1.87
CA TYR A 75 -4.18 1.55 0.43
C TYR A 75 -2.68 1.53 0.09
N SER A 76 -2.28 0.75 -0.91
CA SER A 76 -0.88 0.65 -1.33
C SER A 76 -0.70 0.80 -2.85
N TYR A 77 0.17 1.74 -3.24
CA TYR A 77 0.76 1.81 -4.58
C TYR A 77 2.08 1.05 -4.61
N ILE A 78 2.21 0.10 -5.52
CA ILE A 78 3.42 -0.70 -5.69
C ILE A 78 3.91 -0.57 -7.13
N ASN A 79 5.03 0.15 -7.31
CA ASN A 79 5.68 0.35 -8.59
C ASN A 79 6.98 -0.42 -8.68
N ARG A 80 7.15 -1.15 -9.78
CA ARG A 80 8.44 -1.70 -10.17
C ARG A 80 9.17 -0.69 -11.05
N ILE A 81 10.41 -0.40 -10.67
CA ILE A 81 11.34 0.49 -11.36
C ILE A 81 12.44 -0.40 -11.93
N ASP A 82 12.69 -0.28 -13.23
CA ASP A 82 13.80 -0.97 -13.87
C ASP A 82 15.12 -0.29 -13.50
N GLY A 83 16.11 -1.10 -13.09
CA GLY A 83 17.40 -0.63 -12.62
C GLY A 83 17.47 -0.36 -11.12
N THR A 84 18.61 0.19 -10.71
CA THR A 84 18.88 0.66 -9.34
C THR A 84 18.60 2.16 -9.25
N VAL A 85 17.93 2.59 -8.18
CA VAL A 85 17.76 4.03 -7.91
C VAL A 85 19.10 4.60 -7.41
N PRO A 86 19.76 5.52 -8.16
CA PRO A 86 21.01 6.13 -7.72
C PRO A 86 20.80 6.97 -6.46
N GLY A 87 21.80 7.03 -5.57
CA GLY A 87 21.80 8.00 -4.47
C GLY A 87 20.99 7.62 -3.21
N LEU A 88 20.37 6.44 -3.12
CA LEU A 88 19.74 5.93 -1.89
C LEU A 88 20.66 6.01 -0.66
N HIS A 89 21.95 5.75 -0.87
CA HIS A 89 22.98 5.83 0.16
C HIS A 89 23.29 7.27 0.60
N GLU A 90 23.10 8.27 -0.26
CA GLU A 90 23.42 9.67 0.02
C GLU A 90 22.37 10.33 0.93
N THR A 91 21.18 9.73 1.07
CA THR A 91 20.09 10.26 1.90
C THR A 91 20.31 10.05 3.40
N TYR A 92 21.15 9.09 3.81
CA TYR A 92 21.40 8.78 5.23
C TYR A 92 22.69 9.42 5.76
N SER A 93 22.60 10.68 6.19
CA SER A 93 23.74 11.43 6.76
C SER A 93 24.40 10.80 8.00
N VAL A 94 23.70 9.89 8.69
CA VAL A 94 24.16 9.27 9.94
C VAL A 94 24.94 7.98 9.70
N PHE A 95 24.67 7.24 8.62
CA PHE A 95 25.33 5.97 8.33
C PHE A 95 26.46 6.19 7.33
N ARG A 96 27.69 5.88 7.74
CA ARG A 96 28.82 5.85 6.82
C ARG A 96 28.81 4.54 6.05
N LYS A 97 29.16 4.60 4.76
CA LYS A 97 29.53 3.40 4.00
C LYS A 97 30.53 2.58 4.83
N PRO A 98 30.31 1.26 5.01
CA PRO A 98 31.24 0.43 5.77
C PRO A 98 32.67 0.61 5.26
N THR A 99 33.58 1.02 6.14
CA THR A 99 35.00 1.20 5.79
C THR A 99 35.75 -0.13 5.68
N ARG A 100 35.07 -1.23 6.00
CA ARG A 100 35.52 -2.61 5.82
C ARG A 100 34.39 -3.40 5.17
N PRO A 101 34.68 -4.40 4.32
CA PRO A 101 33.65 -5.29 3.79
C PRO A 101 32.84 -5.90 4.92
N LEU A 102 31.51 -5.85 4.80
CA LEU A 102 30.63 -6.63 5.66
C LEU A 102 30.79 -8.11 5.32
N PRO A 103 30.67 -9.03 6.29
CA PRO A 103 30.67 -10.45 5.99
C PRO A 103 29.51 -10.81 5.05
N GLY A 104 29.81 -11.52 3.95
CA GLY A 104 28.85 -11.90 2.92
C GLY A 104 28.83 -10.95 1.70
N SER A 105 27.81 -11.09 0.86
CA SER A 105 27.53 -10.19 -0.25
C SER A 105 26.32 -9.31 0.09
N VAL A 106 26.42 -8.01 -0.21
CA VAL A 106 25.27 -7.11 -0.12
C VAL A 106 24.28 -7.51 -1.20
N VAL A 107 23.10 -7.98 -0.78
CA VAL A 107 22.01 -8.38 -1.70
C VAL A 107 21.11 -7.20 -2.09
N GLY A 108 21.21 -6.08 -1.37
CA GLY A 108 20.60 -4.79 -1.70
C GLY A 108 20.44 -3.88 -0.48
N GLU A 109 19.93 -2.68 -0.71
CA GLU A 109 19.68 -1.65 0.33
C GLU A 109 18.19 -1.31 0.37
N ARG A 110 17.61 -1.18 1.57
CA ARG A 110 16.21 -0.76 1.77
C ARG A 110 16.18 0.65 2.34
N TYR A 111 15.32 1.50 1.77
CA TYR A 111 14.95 2.79 2.34
C TYR A 111 13.50 2.74 2.79
N GLU A 112 13.21 3.36 3.94
CA GLU A 112 11.86 3.48 4.47
C GLU A 112 11.69 4.78 5.24
N VAL A 113 10.57 5.45 5.00
CA VAL A 113 10.08 6.61 5.75
C VAL A 113 8.68 6.29 6.23
N VAL A 114 8.43 6.49 7.52
CA VAL A 114 7.12 6.34 8.15
C VAL A 114 6.73 7.68 8.77
N THR A 115 5.53 8.14 8.45
CA THR A 115 5.00 9.42 8.93
C THR A 115 3.55 9.26 9.38
N ASN A 116 3.18 10.02 10.42
CA ASN A 116 1.78 10.14 10.83
C ASN A 116 1.17 11.35 10.13
N VAL A 117 0.02 11.15 9.49
CA VAL A 117 -0.71 12.17 8.74
C VAL A 117 -2.10 12.30 9.34
N PRO A 118 -2.52 13.49 9.81
CA PRO A 118 -3.90 13.69 10.26
C PRO A 118 -4.87 13.56 9.07
N VAL A 119 -6.00 12.90 9.28
CA VAL A 119 -7.07 12.74 8.28
C VAL A 119 -8.43 12.96 8.93
N ASP A 120 -9.48 13.22 8.16
CA ASP A 120 -10.81 13.55 8.68
C ASP A 120 -11.41 12.45 9.56
N THR A 121 -11.04 11.20 9.32
CA THR A 121 -11.52 10.01 10.04
C THR A 121 -10.65 9.61 11.23
N GLY A 122 -9.51 10.29 11.46
CA GLY A 122 -8.58 9.95 12.53
C GLY A 122 -7.12 10.30 12.19
N PHE A 123 -6.26 9.30 12.18
CA PHE A 123 -4.88 9.46 11.74
C PHE A 123 -4.51 8.35 10.75
N ALA A 124 -3.56 8.68 9.88
CA ALA A 124 -3.01 7.76 8.93
C ALA A 124 -1.51 7.54 9.18
N GLU A 125 -1.04 6.32 9.00
CA GLU A 125 0.38 5.98 8.90
C GLU A 125 0.73 5.88 7.42
N LEU A 126 1.50 6.84 6.91
CA LEU A 126 2.07 6.81 5.57
C LEU A 126 3.46 6.18 5.65
N THR A 127 3.65 5.09 4.90
CA THR A 127 4.93 4.40 4.70
C THR A 127 5.35 4.51 3.24
N VAL A 128 6.52 5.11 3.01
CA VAL A 128 7.19 5.12 1.71
C VAL A 128 8.42 4.24 1.81
N SER A 129 8.53 3.22 0.98
CA SER A 129 9.68 2.32 0.98
C SER A 129 10.21 2.05 -0.42
N ILE A 130 11.53 1.89 -0.51
CA ILE A 130 12.25 1.52 -1.72
C ILE A 130 13.08 0.29 -1.40
N LEU A 131 12.82 -0.81 -2.12
CA LEU A 131 13.40 -2.12 -1.86
C LEU A 131 14.04 -2.66 -3.15
N PRO A 132 15.14 -3.41 -3.08
CA PRO A 132 15.66 -4.12 -4.24
C PRO A 132 14.60 -5.16 -4.66
N GLY A 133 14.28 -5.17 -5.95
CA GLY A 133 13.50 -6.22 -6.57
C GLY A 133 14.25 -7.54 -6.50
N GLY A 134 13.53 -8.64 -6.28
CA GLY A 134 14.09 -9.98 -6.05
C GLY A 134 14.90 -10.55 -7.22
N THR A 135 15.13 -11.87 -7.18
CA THR A 135 16.00 -12.62 -8.10
C THR A 135 15.66 -12.36 -9.59
N GLY A 136 16.45 -11.52 -10.25
CA GLY A 136 16.24 -11.10 -11.64
C GLY A 136 17.19 -9.96 -12.05
N PRO A 137 17.02 -9.37 -13.25
CA PRO A 137 17.70 -8.13 -13.61
C PRO A 137 17.45 -7.07 -12.53
N ALA A 138 18.44 -6.22 -12.28
CA ALA A 138 18.38 -5.18 -11.26
C ALA A 138 17.08 -4.39 -11.40
N SER A 139 16.20 -4.52 -10.42
CA SER A 139 14.96 -3.78 -10.33
C SER A 139 14.81 -3.28 -8.91
N THR A 140 13.97 -2.27 -8.75
CA THR A 140 13.67 -1.67 -7.47
C THR A 140 12.16 -1.60 -7.33
N THR A 141 11.62 -1.84 -6.16
CA THR A 141 10.20 -1.68 -5.85
C THR A 141 10.02 -0.44 -5.00
N LEU A 142 9.26 0.52 -5.50
CA LEU A 142 8.73 1.64 -4.73
C LEU A 142 7.35 1.25 -4.20
N THR A 143 7.17 1.33 -2.89
CA THR A 143 5.87 1.12 -2.23
C THR A 143 5.49 2.38 -1.46
N VAL A 144 4.31 2.92 -1.77
CA VAL A 144 3.67 3.98 -0.99
C VAL A 144 2.40 3.37 -0.39
N SER A 145 2.42 3.11 0.92
CA SER A 145 1.29 2.53 1.66
C SER A 145 0.78 3.54 2.66
N THR A 146 -0.54 3.72 2.72
CA THR A 146 -1.19 4.49 3.79
C THR A 146 -2.17 3.60 4.51
N LYS A 147 -2.05 3.55 5.85
CA LYS A 147 -3.03 2.92 6.73
C LYS A 147 -3.80 3.98 7.48
N VAL A 148 -5.11 4.04 7.31
CA VAL A 148 -5.99 4.92 8.08
C VAL A 148 -6.54 4.15 9.27
N PHE A 149 -6.35 4.69 10.47
CA PHE A 149 -6.83 4.11 11.73
C PHE A 149 -8.02 4.91 12.25
N VAL A 150 -9.06 4.21 12.70
CA VAL A 150 -10.23 4.82 13.36
C VAL A 150 -10.25 4.44 14.83
N GLY A 151 -10.42 5.43 15.70
CA GLY A 151 -10.44 5.23 17.15
C GLY A 151 -11.73 4.57 17.68
N SER A 152 -12.74 4.42 16.82
CA SER A 152 -14.03 3.82 17.14
C SER A 152 -14.62 3.12 15.92
N THR A 153 -15.59 2.24 16.15
CA THR A 153 -16.38 1.60 15.10
C THR A 153 -17.02 2.66 14.19
N LEU A 154 -16.76 2.61 12.89
CA LEU A 154 -17.44 3.45 11.92
C LEU A 154 -18.69 2.77 11.34
N PRO A 155 -19.74 3.53 10.98
CA PRO A 155 -20.83 3.01 10.17
C PRO A 155 -20.31 2.47 8.83
N GLU A 156 -20.95 1.44 8.29
CA GLU A 156 -20.56 0.83 7.01
C GLU A 156 -20.50 1.85 5.86
N SER A 157 -21.39 2.85 5.88
CA SER A 157 -21.41 3.95 4.89
C SER A 157 -20.12 4.80 4.85
N ARG A 158 -19.30 4.77 5.92
CA ARG A 158 -18.05 5.53 6.03
C ARG A 158 -16.79 4.71 5.78
N ILE A 159 -16.92 3.39 5.53
CA ILE A 159 -15.77 2.54 5.24
C ILE A 159 -15.04 3.03 3.99
N LEU A 160 -15.80 3.39 2.97
CA LEU A 160 -15.25 3.89 1.72
C LEU A 160 -14.50 5.21 1.92
N GLU A 161 -14.97 6.09 2.82
CA GLU A 161 -14.25 7.32 3.16
C GLU A 161 -12.88 7.03 3.80
N MET A 162 -12.71 5.94 4.54
CA MET A 162 -11.39 5.56 5.06
C MET A 162 -10.43 5.20 3.92
N VAL A 163 -10.93 4.46 2.93
CA VAL A 163 -10.13 4.08 1.76
C VAL A 163 -9.84 5.30 0.89
N ASP A 164 -10.81 6.21 0.72
CA ASP A 164 -10.62 7.48 0.02
C ASP A 164 -9.52 8.33 0.69
N ASN A 165 -9.53 8.40 2.04
CA ASN A 165 -8.47 9.07 2.80
C ASN A 165 -7.10 8.39 2.59
N ALA A 166 -7.04 7.06 2.68
CA ALA A 166 -5.80 6.31 2.47
C ALA A 166 -5.25 6.49 1.05
N HIS A 167 -6.13 6.47 0.05
CA HIS A 167 -5.83 6.75 -1.34
C HIS A 167 -5.27 8.15 -1.51
N ASN A 168 -5.96 9.18 -1.02
CA ASN A 168 -5.57 10.58 -1.21
C ASN A 168 -4.19 10.86 -0.59
N VAL A 169 -3.95 10.42 0.64
CA VAL A 169 -2.63 10.55 1.28
C VAL A 169 -1.54 9.81 0.49
N SER A 170 -1.83 8.60 0.02
CA SER A 170 -0.87 7.84 -0.79
C SER A 170 -0.58 8.51 -2.13
N LYS A 171 -1.61 9.09 -2.77
CA LYS A 171 -1.54 9.79 -4.05
C LYS A 171 -0.71 11.07 -3.90
N GLU A 172 -0.99 11.89 -2.90
CA GLU A 172 -0.22 13.10 -2.59
C GLU A 172 1.25 12.76 -2.28
N ALA A 173 1.49 11.75 -1.45
CA ALA A 173 2.84 11.29 -1.15
C ALA A 173 3.59 10.80 -2.39
N PHE A 174 2.92 10.08 -3.28
CA PHE A 174 3.49 9.63 -4.53
C PHE A 174 3.90 10.80 -5.43
N PHE A 175 3.00 11.77 -5.67
CA PHE A 175 3.34 12.95 -6.47
C PHE A 175 4.44 13.81 -5.84
N ALA A 176 4.55 13.82 -4.51
CA ALA A 176 5.60 14.57 -3.82
C ALA A 176 7.01 13.96 -3.97
N ILE A 177 7.12 12.65 -4.22
CA ILE A 177 8.40 11.93 -4.26
C ILE A 177 8.80 11.46 -5.66
N VAL A 178 7.89 11.52 -6.63
CA VAL A 178 8.10 11.05 -8.00
C VAL A 178 8.22 12.24 -8.95
N SER A 179 9.16 12.20 -9.90
CA SER A 179 9.32 13.25 -10.92
C SER A 179 8.17 13.26 -11.92
N ASP A 180 7.96 14.38 -12.62
CA ASP A 180 6.92 14.50 -13.65
C ASP A 180 7.04 13.44 -14.76
N ASP A 181 8.28 13.11 -15.17
CA ASP A 181 8.55 12.06 -16.17
C ASP A 181 8.11 10.67 -15.66
N ALA A 182 8.48 10.36 -14.41
CA ALA A 182 8.09 9.11 -13.79
C ALA A 182 6.58 9.06 -13.52
N THR A 183 5.95 10.17 -13.17
CA THR A 183 4.49 10.32 -13.05
C THR A 183 3.79 10.03 -14.38
N SER A 184 4.29 10.59 -15.48
CA SER A 184 3.76 10.34 -16.83
C SER A 184 3.92 8.88 -17.24
N LYS A 185 5.09 8.29 -16.98
CA LYS A 185 5.39 6.88 -17.28
C LYS A 185 4.62 5.89 -16.41
N TRP A 186 4.36 6.26 -15.15
CA TRP A 186 3.73 5.41 -14.16
C TRP A 186 2.23 5.65 -14.06
N GLY A 187 1.69 6.69 -14.70
CA GLY A 187 0.26 6.90 -14.83
C GLY A 187 -0.44 7.01 -13.49
N ALA A 188 0.07 7.86 -12.59
CA ALA A 188 -0.69 8.21 -11.40
C ALA A 188 -2.06 8.72 -11.85
N SER A 189 -3.11 8.00 -11.45
CA SER A 189 -4.45 8.33 -11.87
C SER A 189 -4.87 9.68 -11.30
N GLU A 190 -5.21 10.61 -12.19
CA GLU A 190 -6.03 11.76 -11.84
C GLU A 190 -7.37 11.29 -11.27
#